data_AF-A0A356UGF6-F1
#
_entry.id   AF-A0A356UGF6-F1
#
_cell.length_a   1.000
_cell.length_b   1.000
_cell.length_c   1.000
_cell.angle_alpha   90.00
_cell.angle_beta   90.00
_cell.angle_gamma   90.00
#
_symmetry.space_group_name_H-M   'P 1'
#
loop_
_entity.id
_entity.type
_entity.pdbx_description
1 polymer ?
#
loop_
_entity_poly.entity_id
_entity_poly.type
_entity_poly.pdbx_seq_one_letter_code
_entity_poly.pdbx_strand_id
1 'polypeptide(L)'
;HIKGEMVNTPVDIYYIDRTIYNYDSFGKKWLVIPSSTSNSEELLISELNPLSNFRFKQVSMVEKLGFEEIDGTECLLVKCKPSVENQLLETMWKDFEYRIWIDFRKGLIKQAELKAVNKKMLTTKLTVRVMFSDLNRKIKIQPPDTNVKTK
;
A
#
# COMPACT_ATOMS: atom_id res chain seq x y z
N HIS A 1 -7.28 -6.06 6.22
CA HIS A 1 -8.19 -4.94 6.52
C HIS A 1 -7.55 -3.68 5.98
N ILE A 2 -8.29 -2.92 5.19
CA ILE A 2 -7.86 -1.66 4.58
C ILE A 2 -8.86 -0.61 5.04
N LYS A 3 -8.39 0.46 5.66
CA LYS A 3 -9.24 1.52 6.17
C LYS A 3 -8.59 2.87 5.91
N GLY A 4 -9.39 3.86 5.54
CA GLY A 4 -8.89 5.21 5.28
C GLY A 4 -9.89 6.04 4.47
N GLU A 5 -9.37 6.82 3.55
CA GLU A 5 -10.14 7.71 2.69
C GLU A 5 -9.55 7.69 1.28
N MET A 6 -10.41 7.60 0.27
CA MET A 6 -10.04 7.65 -1.14
C MET A 6 -10.93 8.69 -1.84
N VAL A 7 -10.32 9.74 -2.41
CA VAL A 7 -11.04 10.84 -3.09
C VAL A 7 -12.18 11.39 -2.21
N ASN A 8 -11.86 11.80 -0.98
CA ASN A 8 -12.83 12.30 0.00
C ASN A 8 -13.94 11.32 0.41
N THR A 9 -13.78 10.03 0.10
CA THR A 9 -14.74 8.98 0.44
C THR A 9 -14.10 8.02 1.44
N PRO A 10 -14.66 7.86 2.65
CA PRO A 10 -14.19 6.85 3.60
C PRO A 10 -14.22 5.45 2.99
N VAL A 11 -13.15 4.69 3.17
CA VAL A 11 -13.06 3.30 2.75
C VAL A 11 -12.83 2.41 3.96
N ASP A 12 -13.56 1.29 4.03
CA ASP A 12 -13.37 0.24 5.02
C ASP A 12 -13.62 -1.12 4.35
N ILE A 13 -12.54 -1.86 4.10
CA ILE A 13 -12.53 -3.08 3.28
C ILE A 13 -11.86 -4.21 4.05
N TYR A 14 -12.55 -5.34 4.17
CA TYR A 14 -11.97 -6.60 4.62
C TYR A 14 -11.85 -7.55 3.43
N TYR A 15 -10.73 -8.26 3.36
CA TYR A 15 -10.54 -9.39 2.47
C TYR A 15 -10.16 -10.59 3.31
N ILE A 16 -11.08 -11.55 3.43
CA ILE A 16 -10.95 -12.72 4.30
C ILE A 16 -11.49 -13.92 3.52
N ASP A 17 -10.70 -14.99 3.43
CA ASP A 17 -11.09 -16.23 2.77
C ASP A 17 -11.78 -16.00 1.42
N ARG A 18 -11.13 -15.20 0.54
CA ARG A 18 -11.64 -14.87 -0.80
C ARG A 18 -12.98 -14.13 -0.80
N THR A 19 -13.36 -13.49 0.30
CA THR A 19 -14.58 -12.67 0.40
C THR A 19 -14.20 -11.22 0.69
N ILE A 20 -14.70 -10.31 -0.14
CA ILE A 20 -14.57 -8.87 0.07
C ILE A 20 -15.77 -8.40 0.89
N TYR A 21 -15.51 -7.72 1.99
CA TYR A 21 -16.50 -6.96 2.74
C TYR A 21 -16.17 -5.49 2.54
N ASN A 22 -17.03 -4.75 1.86
CA ASN A 22 -16.84 -3.33 1.60
C ASN A 22 -17.93 -2.53 2.32
N TYR A 23 -17.55 -1.57 3.15
CA TYR A 23 -18.51 -0.72 3.83
C TYR A 23 -19.03 0.36 2.87
N ASP A 24 -20.32 0.28 2.55
CA ASP A 24 -21.02 1.36 1.84
C ASP A 24 -21.34 2.47 2.85
N SER A 25 -20.56 3.56 2.79
CA SER A 25 -20.73 4.71 3.68
C SER A 25 -22.05 5.46 3.47
N PHE A 26 -22.63 5.40 2.27
CA PHE A 26 -23.91 6.05 1.96
C PHE A 26 -25.08 5.23 2.52
N GLY A 27 -25.08 3.93 2.23
CA GLY A 27 -26.11 3.00 2.71
C GLY A 27 -25.93 2.54 4.16
N LYS A 28 -24.79 2.88 4.80
CA LYS A 28 -24.37 2.46 6.14
C LYS A 28 -24.50 0.94 6.33
N LYS A 29 -24.02 0.17 5.36
CA LYS A 29 -24.15 -1.28 5.32
C LYS A 29 -22.91 -1.95 4.75
N TRP A 30 -22.70 -3.20 5.12
CA TRP A 30 -21.65 -4.03 4.54
C TRP A 30 -22.14 -4.70 3.26
N LEU A 31 -21.41 -4.50 2.18
CA LEU A 31 -21.54 -5.27 0.95
C LEU A 31 -20.62 -6.48 1.04
N VAL A 32 -21.17 -7.68 0.84
CA VAL A 32 -20.43 -8.95 0.89
C VAL A 32 -20.32 -9.50 -0.53
N ILE A 33 -19.09 -9.62 -1.03
CA ILE A 33 -18.79 -10.01 -2.41
C ILE A 33 -17.84 -11.23 -2.37
N PRO A 34 -18.36 -12.45 -2.56
CA PRO A 34 -17.52 -13.65 -2.69
C PRO A 34 -16.73 -13.62 -4.00
N SER A 35 -15.41 -13.86 -3.98
CA SER A 35 -14.56 -13.77 -5.18
C SER A 35 -14.70 -14.94 -6.16
N SER A 36 -15.71 -15.80 -5.99
CA SER A 36 -16.07 -16.83 -6.97
C SER A 36 -16.74 -16.26 -8.23
N THR A 37 -16.96 -14.95 -8.28
CA THR A 37 -17.75 -14.29 -9.33
C THR A 37 -16.92 -13.74 -10.50
N SER A 38 -15.68 -13.25 -10.29
CA SER A 38 -14.81 -12.82 -11.40
C SER A 38 -13.32 -12.67 -11.02
N ASN A 39 -12.43 -12.79 -12.02
CA ASN A 39 -10.99 -12.51 -11.86
C ASN A 39 -10.69 -11.04 -11.50
N SER A 40 -11.63 -10.12 -11.72
CA SER A 40 -11.42 -8.68 -11.53
C SER A 40 -11.37 -8.28 -10.06
N GLU A 41 -12.09 -8.99 -9.18
CA GLU A 41 -12.08 -8.72 -7.74
C GLU A 41 -10.73 -9.06 -7.09
N GLU A 42 -10.17 -10.23 -7.43
CA GLU A 42 -8.86 -10.65 -6.93
C GLU A 42 -7.74 -9.72 -7.43
N LEU A 43 -7.84 -9.28 -8.69
CA LEU A 43 -6.92 -8.28 -9.25
C LEU A 43 -6.99 -6.96 -8.46
N LEU A 44 -8.19 -6.43 -8.20
CA LEU A 44 -8.36 -5.21 -7.41
C LEU A 44 -7.69 -5.32 -6.03
N ILE A 45 -7.92 -6.43 -5.31
CA ILE A 45 -7.28 -6.64 -4.00
C ILE A 45 -5.76 -6.71 -4.12
N SER A 46 -5.23 -7.33 -5.17
CA SER A 46 -3.79 -7.39 -5.40
C SER A 46 -3.18 -6.00 -5.69
N GLU A 47 -3.92 -5.13 -6.40
CA GLU A 47 -3.51 -3.75 -6.67
C GLU A 47 -3.58 -2.87 -5.42
N LEU A 48 -4.54 -3.12 -4.52
CA LEU A 48 -4.64 -2.43 -3.23
C LEU A 48 -3.55 -2.85 -2.23
N ASN A 49 -2.79 -3.91 -2.51
CA ASN A 49 -1.69 -4.32 -1.64
C ASN A 49 -0.59 -3.26 -1.67
N PRO A 50 -0.34 -2.52 -0.57
CA PRO A 50 0.64 -1.44 -0.55
C PRO A 50 2.08 -1.93 -0.77
N LEU A 51 2.36 -3.21 -0.48
CA LEU A 51 3.67 -3.82 -0.72
C LEU A 51 3.95 -4.08 -2.20
N SER A 52 2.91 -4.16 -3.05
CA SER A 52 3.10 -4.36 -4.48
C SER A 52 3.91 -3.23 -5.12
N ASN A 53 3.78 -2.01 -4.57
CA ASN A 53 4.53 -0.83 -5.00
C ASN A 53 6.05 -0.96 -4.77
N PHE A 54 6.51 -1.90 -3.94
CA PHE A 54 7.93 -2.08 -3.60
C PHE A 54 8.52 -3.37 -4.18
N ARG A 55 7.83 -3.96 -5.18
CA ARG A 55 8.38 -5.07 -5.98
C ARG A 55 9.16 -4.51 -7.16
N PHE A 56 10.43 -4.89 -7.25
CA PHE A 56 11.38 -4.34 -8.21
C PHE A 56 11.91 -5.43 -9.14
N LYS A 57 11.85 -5.19 -10.45
CA LYS A 57 12.52 -6.03 -11.46
C LYS A 57 14.04 -5.92 -11.32
N GLN A 58 14.49 -4.69 -11.10
CA GLN A 58 15.88 -4.34 -10.91
C GLN A 58 15.99 -3.10 -10.04
N VAL A 59 16.97 -3.07 -9.14
CA VAL A 59 17.33 -1.89 -8.35
C VAL A 59 18.55 -1.24 -8.97
N SER A 60 18.51 0.08 -9.17
CA SER A 60 19.63 0.84 -9.74
C SER A 60 19.84 2.16 -8.99
N MET A 61 21.01 2.78 -9.20
CA MET A 61 21.37 4.10 -8.65
C MET A 61 21.18 4.17 -7.12
N VAL A 62 21.65 3.16 -6.40
CA VAL A 62 21.56 3.11 -4.93
C VAL A 62 22.57 4.10 -4.33
N GLU A 63 22.08 5.00 -3.49
CA GLU A 63 22.86 6.02 -2.81
C GLU A 63 22.52 5.99 -1.32
N LYS A 64 23.55 6.03 -0.45
CA LYS A 64 23.37 6.26 0.98
C LYS A 64 23.23 7.77 1.21
N LEU A 65 22.11 8.19 1.79
CA LEU A 65 21.86 9.60 2.10
C LEU A 65 22.28 9.97 3.54
N GLY A 66 22.32 9.00 4.45
CA GLY A 66 22.70 9.24 5.84
C GLY A 66 21.94 8.35 6.81
N PHE A 67 21.74 8.85 8.02
CA PHE A 67 20.92 8.22 9.04
C PHE A 67 19.83 9.18 9.50
N GLU A 68 18.63 8.66 9.71
CA GLU A 68 17.49 9.40 10.24
C GLU A 68 16.75 8.55 11.28
N GLU A 69 16.19 9.18 12.29
CA GLU A 69 15.40 8.50 13.30
C GLU A 69 13.93 8.36 12.87
N ILE A 70 13.40 7.14 12.91
CA ILE A 70 11.99 6.82 12.68
C ILE A 70 11.46 6.09 13.91
N ASP A 71 10.53 6.72 14.63
CA ASP A 71 9.91 6.17 15.85
C ASP A 71 10.96 5.65 16.86
N GLY A 72 11.95 6.47 17.20
CA GLY A 72 13.03 6.08 18.14
C GLY A 72 14.05 5.08 17.57
N THR A 73 13.96 4.75 16.28
CA THR A 73 14.88 3.81 15.62
C THR A 73 15.77 4.54 14.63
N GLU A 74 17.09 4.53 14.86
CA GLU A 74 18.07 5.00 13.89
C GLU A 74 18.04 4.12 12.62
N CYS A 75 17.65 4.72 11.51
CA CYS A 75 17.53 4.05 10.22
C CYS A 75 18.60 4.55 9.26
N LEU A 76 19.22 3.65 8.52
CA LEU A 76 19.99 3.98 7.32
C LEU A 76 19.00 4.46 6.25
N LEU A 77 19.16 5.70 5.80
CA LEU A 77 18.40 6.23 4.68
C LEU A 77 19.14 5.95 3.37
N VAL A 78 18.48 5.20 2.49
CA VAL A 78 18.95 4.96 1.13
C VAL A 78 17.98 5.52 0.10
N LYS A 79 18.54 5.99 -1.01
CA LYS A 79 17.82 6.41 -2.20
C LYS A 79 18.12 5.44 -3.34
N CYS A 80 17.13 5.13 -4.17
CA CYS A 80 17.34 4.34 -5.39
C CYS A 80 16.34 4.70 -6.49
N LYS A 81 16.64 4.26 -7.72
CA LYS A 81 15.77 4.39 -8.89
C LYS A 81 15.56 3.00 -9.52
N PRO A 82 14.62 2.19 -8.98
CA PRO A 82 14.36 0.86 -9.48
C PRO A 82 13.46 0.87 -10.72
N SER A 83 13.46 -0.25 -11.45
CA SER A 83 12.37 -0.62 -12.35
C SER A 83 11.30 -1.38 -11.54
N VAL A 84 10.06 -0.90 -11.59
CA VAL A 84 8.95 -1.44 -10.78
C VAL A 84 8.22 -2.58 -11.50
N GLU A 85 7.64 -3.52 -10.76
CA GLU A 85 6.84 -4.62 -11.34
C GLU A 85 5.37 -4.29 -11.54
N ASN A 86 4.83 -3.38 -10.72
CA ASN A 86 3.40 -3.06 -10.74
C ASN A 86 3.02 -2.41 -12.09
N GLN A 87 2.18 -3.09 -12.88
CA GLN A 87 1.77 -2.68 -14.22
C GLN A 87 0.97 -1.37 -14.20
N LEU A 88 0.14 -1.15 -13.18
CA LEU A 88 -0.61 0.10 -13.00
C LEU A 88 0.35 1.28 -12.81
N LEU A 89 1.38 1.10 -11.97
CA LEU A 89 2.43 2.09 -11.78
C LEU A 89 3.16 2.36 -13.09
N GLU A 90 3.67 1.31 -13.76
CA GLU A 90 4.43 1.44 -15.00
C GLU A 90 3.60 2.10 -16.12
N THR A 91 2.30 1.88 -16.18
CA THR A 91 1.46 2.42 -17.25
C THR A 91 1.33 3.95 -17.14
N MET A 92 1.16 4.47 -15.94
CA MET A 92 0.80 5.88 -15.72
C MET A 92 1.97 6.78 -15.31
N TRP A 93 3.02 6.21 -14.71
CA TRP A 93 4.06 6.96 -14.03
C TRP A 93 5.46 6.65 -14.56
N LYS A 94 6.37 7.61 -14.42
CA LYS A 94 7.79 7.49 -14.76
C LYS A 94 8.65 8.23 -13.74
N ASP A 95 9.96 8.15 -13.93
CA ASP A 95 10.97 8.80 -13.09
C ASP A 95 10.83 8.40 -11.61
N PHE A 96 10.66 7.10 -11.38
CA PHE A 96 10.51 6.54 -10.05
C PHE A 96 11.75 6.76 -9.20
N GLU A 97 11.57 7.41 -8.06
CA GLU A 97 12.58 7.60 -7.02
C GLU A 97 12.03 7.05 -5.70
N TYR A 98 12.82 6.19 -5.07
CA TYR A 98 12.48 5.61 -3.78
C TYR A 98 13.43 6.12 -2.72
N ARG A 99 12.89 6.34 -1.53
CA ARG A 99 13.64 6.51 -0.28
C ARG A 99 13.22 5.41 0.68
N ILE A 100 14.18 4.72 1.26
CA ILE A 100 13.93 3.57 2.13
C ILE A 100 14.71 3.78 3.43
N TRP A 101 14.00 3.71 4.56
CA TRP A 101 14.55 3.80 5.90
C TRP A 101 14.71 2.39 6.45
N ILE A 102 15.96 1.96 6.59
CA ILE A 102 16.33 0.60 6.95
C ILE A 102 16.87 0.60 8.38
N ASP A 103 16.20 -0.10 9.30
CA ASP A 103 16.81 -0.52 10.56
C ASP A 103 17.88 -1.58 10.22
N PHE A 104 19.11 -1.11 10.04
CA PHE A 104 20.24 -1.94 9.63
C PHE A 104 20.65 -2.96 10.71
N ARG A 105 20.25 -2.73 11.97
CA ARG A 105 20.53 -3.65 13.08
C ARG A 105 19.61 -4.86 13.04
N LYS A 106 18.37 -4.68 12.58
CA LYS A 106 17.37 -5.75 12.46
C LYS A 106 17.15 -6.26 11.04
N GLY A 107 17.70 -5.57 10.03
CA GLY A 107 17.47 -5.88 8.62
C GLY A 107 16.02 -5.62 8.18
N LEU A 108 15.35 -4.63 8.77
CA LEU A 108 13.94 -4.33 8.53
C LEU A 108 13.76 -2.96 7.89
N ILE A 109 12.82 -2.85 6.96
CA ILE A 109 12.38 -1.55 6.45
C ILE A 109 11.33 -1.00 7.42
N LYS A 110 11.59 0.20 7.96
CA LYS A 110 10.66 0.89 8.88
C LYS A 110 9.71 1.81 8.12
N GLN A 111 10.20 2.40 7.05
CA GLN A 111 9.44 3.28 6.18
C GLN A 111 9.99 3.21 4.75
N ALA A 112 9.12 3.43 3.77
CA ALA A 112 9.52 3.69 2.41
C ALA A 112 8.64 4.80 1.79
N GLU A 113 9.25 5.60 0.93
CA GLU A 113 8.59 6.62 0.12
C GLU A 113 8.89 6.36 -1.35
N LEU A 114 7.86 6.46 -2.18
CA LEU A 114 7.92 6.43 -3.63
C LEU A 114 7.46 7.78 -4.16
N LYS A 115 8.24 8.37 -5.06
CA LYS A 115 7.87 9.56 -5.84
C LYS A 115 7.98 9.26 -7.33
N ALA A 116 7.02 9.77 -8.10
CA ALA A 116 7.00 9.65 -9.55
C ALA A 116 6.26 10.81 -10.20
N VAL A 117 6.38 10.93 -11.52
CA VAL A 117 5.65 11.93 -12.32
C VAL A 117 4.76 11.25 -13.35
N ASN A 118 3.60 11.83 -13.62
CA ASN A 118 2.70 11.24 -14.61
C ASN A 118 3.34 11.34 -16.01
N LYS A 119 3.19 10.30 -16.82
CA LYS A 119 3.79 10.25 -18.17
C LYS A 119 3.21 11.29 -19.13
N LYS A 120 1.92 11.63 -18.99
CA LYS A 120 1.19 12.56 -19.88
C LYS A 120 1.12 13.97 -19.32
N MET A 121 0.89 14.12 -18.02
CA MET A 121 0.72 15.42 -17.35
C MET A 121 1.84 15.65 -16.34
N LEU A 122 2.95 16.26 -16.77
CA LEU A 122 4.17 16.37 -15.96
C LEU A 122 4.02 17.20 -14.66
N THR A 123 2.97 18.02 -14.57
CA THR A 123 2.58 18.76 -13.36
C THR A 123 2.01 17.85 -12.28
N THR A 124 1.45 16.69 -12.66
CA THR A 124 0.90 15.70 -11.74
C THR A 124 2.00 14.83 -11.15
N LYS A 125 2.08 14.81 -9.82
CA LYS A 125 3.07 14.04 -9.06
C LYS A 125 2.38 12.93 -8.28
N LEU A 126 3.03 11.77 -8.20
CA LEU A 126 2.68 10.69 -7.30
C LEU A 126 3.60 10.74 -6.09
N THR A 127 3.03 10.61 -4.89
CA THR A 127 3.79 10.33 -3.67
C THR A 127 3.06 9.23 -2.92
N VAL A 128 3.77 8.13 -2.64
CA VAL A 128 3.27 7.02 -1.82
C VAL A 128 4.22 6.88 -0.64
N ARG A 129 3.69 6.93 0.59
CA ARG A 129 4.47 6.72 1.82
C ARG A 129 3.89 5.53 2.55
N VAL A 130 4.74 4.58 2.90
CA VAL A 130 4.36 3.37 3.64
C VAL A 130 5.21 3.26 4.90
N MET A 131 4.55 3.02 6.02
CA MET A 131 5.18 2.79 7.32
C MET A 131 4.88 1.36 7.75
N PHE A 132 5.88 0.70 8.33
CA PHE A 132 5.79 -0.70 8.74
C PHE A 132 5.86 -0.79 10.27
N SER A 133 4.81 -1.35 10.87
CA SER A 133 4.73 -1.64 12.30
C SER A 133 4.27 -3.08 12.53
N ASP A 134 4.38 -3.54 13.78
CA ASP A 134 3.82 -4.83 14.22
C ASP A 134 4.27 -6.05 13.38
N LEU A 135 5.46 -5.97 12.79
CA LEU A 135 6.04 -7.03 11.97
C LEU A 135 6.12 -8.33 12.76
N ASN A 136 5.73 -9.44 12.12
CA ASN A 136 5.66 -10.79 12.70
C ASN A 136 4.68 -10.95 13.89
N ARG A 137 3.86 -9.95 14.21
CA ARG A 137 2.79 -10.13 15.20
C ARG A 137 1.61 -10.86 14.58
N LYS A 138 0.99 -11.76 15.36
CA LYS A 138 -0.27 -12.40 14.98
C LYS A 138 -1.40 -11.37 15.09
N ILE A 139 -1.90 -10.91 13.95
CA ILE A 139 -3.05 -10.00 13.88
C ILE A 139 -4.26 -10.84 13.48
N LYS A 140 -5.22 -11.00 14.40
CA LYS A 140 -6.48 -11.68 14.10
C LYS A 140 -7.41 -10.69 13.42
N ILE A 141 -7.73 -10.93 12.16
CA ILE A 141 -8.72 -10.17 11.40
C ILE A 141 -10.00 -11.00 11.36
N GLN A 142 -11.12 -10.41 11.74
CA GLN A 142 -12.45 -11.05 11.69
C GLN A 142 -13.34 -10.31 10.70
N PRO A 143 -14.30 -11.01 10.07
CA PRO A 143 -15.33 -10.35 9.26
C PRO A 143 -16.09 -9.30 10.08
N PRO A 144 -16.53 -8.20 9.44
CA PRO A 144 -17.37 -7.23 10.10
C PRO A 144 -18.76 -7.81 10.41
N ASP A 145 -19.46 -7.24 11.40
CA ASP A 145 -20.85 -7.60 11.66
C ASP A 145 -21.77 -7.03 10.56
N THR A 146 -22.29 -7.93 9.73
CA THR A 146 -23.16 -7.59 8.60
C THR A 146 -24.64 -7.49 8.97
N ASN A 147 -25.02 -7.83 10.21
CA ASN A 147 -26.41 -7.87 10.68
C ASN A 147 -26.83 -6.64 11.49
N VAL A 148 -25.95 -5.64 11.63
CA VAL A 148 -26.26 -4.40 12.35
C VAL A 148 -27.36 -3.65 11.62
N LYS A 149 -28.61 -3.84 12.06
CA LYS A 149 -29.71 -2.93 11.75
C LYS A 149 -29.37 -1.59 12.40
N THR A 150 -29.09 -0.58 11.59
CA THR A 150 -28.93 0.80 12.05
C THR A 150 -30.20 1.19 12.83
N LYS A 151 -30.02 1.51 14.12
CA LYS A 151 -31.06 2.13 14.96
C LYS A 151 -31.35 3.55 14.50
#